data_AF-A0A420D7T9-F1
#
_entry.id   AF-A0A420D7T9-F1
#
_cell.length_a   1.000
_cell.length_b   1.000
_cell.length_c   1.000
_cell.angle_alpha   90.00
_cell.angle_beta   90.00
_cell.angle_gamma   90.00
#
_symmetry.space_group_name_H-M   'P 1'
#
loop_
_entity.id
_entity.type
_entity.pdbx_description
1 polymer ?
#
loop_
_entity_poly.entity_id
_entity_poly.type
_entity_poly.pdbx_seq_one_letter_code
_entity_poly.pdbx_strand_id
1 'polypeptide(L)'
;MTTLVIILFIFCFLAFIYLIYKISGLIVNRIIKEESDEFKTHLGVGDVMMLLTAIGFVLASFCTPFILTRPSVSNDFNFTLTGPIGDTIGGLMSPFISLSAVIVTGLAFYMQLKANQLQVKIFKRQLDETKEQFKSEQDKQEKNSRKQQFESQFYEMLRLHKENVNEIEIEAKKRIEKIEAPVIEGVIPQVSYEYIDYNVTKRNAFVEMLKELEFLVSKLELSDTPILNSESFRKIYEIFFWGLNGYDSLASKFTEEESQKYEDILYQIQISQYSDKIFSFNSDVPFNTPAFRGHSNFLGHYYRHLFHTVKFVVNYNPEILDEVEKTNFLRLLRAQLSNHEQALLFYNWLAKYGESWEDDTNHFFTKYKMIHNLWYSEMPQNAYLLNMLKLLVSKRKRIGLTDDLFEMGDSQLENF
;
A
#
# COMPACT_ATOMS: atom_id res chain seq x y z
N MET A 1 44.47 -55.94 68.49
CA MET A 1 44.53 -55.73 67.03
C MET A 1 43.21 -55.28 66.44
N THR A 2 42.06 -55.74 66.95
CA THR A 2 40.72 -55.46 66.38
C THR A 2 40.33 -53.98 66.34
N THR A 3 40.61 -53.18 67.38
CA THR A 3 40.26 -51.73 67.41
C THR A 3 41.04 -50.89 66.41
N LEU A 4 42.33 -51.17 66.20
CA LEU A 4 43.18 -50.41 65.27
C LEU A 4 42.79 -50.67 63.80
N VAL A 5 42.43 -51.92 63.47
CA VAL A 5 41.96 -52.30 62.13
C VAL A 5 40.62 -51.66 61.81
N ILE A 6 39.71 -51.58 62.78
CA ILE A 6 38.41 -50.91 62.63
C ILE A 6 38.60 -49.40 62.37
N ILE A 7 39.49 -48.74 63.12
CA ILE A 7 39.81 -47.31 62.91
C ILE A 7 40.40 -47.08 61.51
N LEU A 8 41.32 -47.94 61.07
CA LEU A 8 41.93 -47.84 59.75
C LEU A 8 40.91 -48.02 58.61
N PHE A 9 39.97 -48.96 58.79
CA PHE A 9 38.90 -49.20 57.82
C PHE A 9 37.94 -48.01 57.72
N ILE A 10 37.54 -47.42 58.86
CA ILE A 10 36.70 -46.21 58.90
C ILE A 10 37.42 -45.05 58.20
N PHE A 11 38.72 -44.88 58.43
CA PHE A 11 39.51 -43.84 57.77
C PHE A 11 39.58 -44.03 56.25
N CYS A 12 39.83 -45.27 55.79
CA CYS A 12 39.81 -45.60 54.36
C CYS A 12 38.44 -45.37 53.72
N PHE A 13 37.36 -45.70 54.43
CA PHE A 13 36.00 -45.49 53.95
C PHE A 13 35.64 -44.00 53.83
N LEU A 14 36.02 -43.19 54.83
CA LEU A 14 35.85 -41.73 54.79
C LEU A 14 36.69 -41.08 53.68
N ALA A 15 37.93 -41.56 53.48
CA ALA A 15 38.79 -41.10 52.39
C ALA A 15 38.19 -41.46 51.01
N PHE A 16 37.57 -42.63 50.88
CA PHE A 16 36.88 -43.04 49.66
C PHE A 16 35.65 -42.18 49.36
N ILE A 17 34.81 -41.89 50.36
CA ILE A 17 33.67 -40.97 50.21
C ILE A 17 34.14 -39.59 49.79
N TYR A 18 35.19 -39.06 50.42
CA TYR A 18 35.78 -37.77 50.08
C TYR A 18 36.33 -37.74 48.65
N LEU A 19 36.97 -38.83 48.22
CA LEU A 19 37.48 -38.98 46.85
C LEU A 19 36.34 -38.98 45.83
N ILE A 20 35.26 -39.74 46.06
CA ILE A 20 34.08 -39.74 45.18
C ILE A 20 33.50 -38.33 45.12
N TYR A 21 33.28 -37.67 46.25
CA TYR A 21 32.76 -36.30 46.30
C TYR A 21 33.60 -35.33 45.45
N LYS A 22 34.93 -35.40 45.56
CA LYS A 22 35.85 -34.56 44.78
C LYS A 22 35.78 -34.86 43.28
N ILE A 23 35.70 -36.14 42.89
CA ILE A 23 35.55 -36.56 41.49
C ILE A 23 34.20 -36.10 40.93
N SER A 24 33.11 -36.26 41.68
CA SER A 24 31.78 -35.77 41.30
C SER A 24 31.78 -34.27 41.04
N GLY A 25 32.41 -33.49 41.94
CA GLY A 25 32.53 -32.04 41.77
C GLY A 25 33.31 -31.64 40.51
N LEU A 26 34.37 -32.38 40.17
CA LEU A 26 35.14 -32.15 38.94
C LEU A 26 34.33 -32.46 37.67
N ILE A 27 33.55 -33.54 37.69
CA ILE A 27 32.70 -33.93 36.55
C ILE A 27 31.59 -32.90 36.33
N VAL A 28 30.87 -32.51 37.38
CA VAL A 28 29.81 -31.50 37.28
C VAL A 28 30.34 -30.17 36.79
N ASN A 29 31.48 -29.70 37.32
CA ASN A 29 32.11 -28.47 36.86
C ASN A 29 32.54 -28.51 35.39
N ARG A 30 32.86 -29.70 34.85
CA ARG A 30 33.20 -29.87 33.43
C ARG A 30 31.96 -29.84 32.55
N ILE A 31 30.89 -30.54 32.95
CA ILE A 31 29.62 -30.60 32.22
C ILE A 31 28.95 -29.22 32.17
N ILE A 32 28.84 -28.53 33.32
CA ILE A 32 28.26 -27.17 33.41
C ILE A 32 29.03 -26.17 32.53
N LYS A 33 30.34 -26.36 32.36
CA LYS A 33 31.17 -25.47 31.55
C LYS A 33 31.02 -25.72 30.04
N GLU A 34 30.50 -26.88 29.65
CA GLU A 34 30.27 -27.26 28.24
C GLU A 34 28.81 -27.05 27.79
N GLU A 35 27.88 -26.79 28.72
CA GLU A 35 26.45 -26.59 28.43
C GLU A 35 26.15 -25.14 28.00
N SER A 36 25.44 -24.94 26.88
CA SER A 36 24.93 -23.62 26.49
C SER A 36 23.74 -23.22 27.38
N ASP A 37 23.60 -21.92 27.66
CA ASP A 37 22.63 -21.36 28.63
C ASP A 37 21.16 -21.78 28.43
N GLU A 38 20.82 -22.30 27.25
CA GLU A 38 19.45 -22.66 26.84
C GLU A 38 18.98 -24.05 27.33
N PHE A 39 19.91 -24.95 27.72
CA PHE A 39 19.58 -26.31 28.19
C PHE A 39 20.27 -26.64 29.53
N LYS A 40 20.17 -25.77 30.54
CA LYS A 40 20.73 -26.06 31.87
C LYS A 40 20.12 -27.32 32.47
N THR A 41 20.88 -28.41 32.50
CA THR A 41 20.48 -29.59 33.27
C THR A 41 20.73 -29.32 34.75
N HIS A 42 19.72 -29.55 35.60
CA HIS A 42 19.86 -29.46 37.06
C HIS A 42 20.59 -30.69 37.63
N LEU A 43 21.71 -31.11 37.03
CA LEU A 43 22.54 -32.20 37.56
C LEU A 43 23.43 -31.67 38.69
N GLY A 44 23.10 -32.03 39.93
CA GLY A 44 23.89 -31.65 41.10
C GLY A 44 25.10 -32.56 41.34
N VAL A 45 26.07 -32.08 42.13
CA VAL A 45 27.20 -32.90 42.62
C VAL A 45 26.70 -34.16 43.34
N GLY A 46 25.57 -34.06 44.05
CA GLY A 46 24.91 -35.19 44.70
C GLY A 46 24.44 -36.28 43.74
N ASP A 47 23.89 -35.91 42.59
CA ASP A 47 23.35 -36.88 41.61
C ASP A 47 24.48 -37.67 40.95
N VAL A 48 25.56 -36.98 40.57
CA VAL A 48 26.77 -37.62 40.03
C VAL A 48 27.45 -38.50 41.09
N MET A 49 27.44 -38.10 42.36
CA MET A 49 27.96 -38.92 43.46
C MET A 49 27.17 -40.21 43.62
N MET A 50 25.83 -40.14 43.60
CA MET A 50 24.97 -41.33 43.66
C MET A 50 25.22 -42.27 42.47
N LEU A 51 25.39 -41.72 41.27
CA LEU A 51 25.63 -42.49 40.05
C LEU A 51 27.00 -43.18 40.06
N LEU A 52 28.06 -42.49 40.47
CA LEU A 52 29.39 -43.09 40.65
C LEU A 52 29.41 -44.16 41.74
N THR A 53 28.67 -43.94 42.83
CA THR A 53 28.54 -44.92 43.91
C THR A 53 27.81 -46.17 43.43
N ALA A 54 26.74 -46.02 42.64
CA ALA A 54 26.02 -47.13 42.03
C ALA A 54 26.90 -47.93 41.06
N ILE A 55 27.65 -47.26 40.19
CA ILE A 55 28.64 -47.90 39.30
C ILE A 55 29.71 -48.64 40.14
N GLY A 56 30.17 -48.02 41.23
CA GLY A 56 31.10 -48.64 42.18
C GLY A 56 30.55 -49.92 42.80
N PHE A 57 29.28 -49.95 43.21
CA PHE A 57 28.64 -51.17 43.73
C PHE A 57 28.54 -52.28 42.67
N VAL A 58 28.23 -51.92 41.43
CA VAL A 58 28.19 -52.88 40.31
C VAL A 58 29.59 -53.48 40.08
N LEU A 59 30.63 -52.65 40.00
CA LEU A 59 32.01 -53.11 39.85
C LEU A 59 32.46 -53.96 41.04
N ALA A 60 32.12 -53.55 42.27
CA ALA A 60 32.40 -54.31 43.48
C ALA A 60 31.71 -55.68 43.45
N SER A 61 30.49 -55.81 42.92
CA SER A 61 29.82 -57.12 42.82
C SER A 61 30.57 -58.13 41.94
N PHE A 62 31.32 -57.67 40.93
CA PHE A 62 32.18 -58.53 40.11
C PHE A 62 33.48 -58.93 40.83
N CYS A 63 34.05 -58.03 41.66
CA CYS A 63 35.28 -58.31 42.40
C CYS A 63 35.05 -59.12 43.69
N THR A 64 33.86 -59.01 44.29
CA THR A 64 33.53 -59.60 45.59
C THR A 64 33.68 -61.14 45.63
N PRO A 65 33.21 -61.91 44.64
CA PRO A 65 33.41 -63.36 44.62
C PRO A 65 34.90 -63.75 44.66
N PHE A 66 35.75 -63.03 43.96
CA PHE A 66 37.19 -63.29 43.92
C PHE A 66 37.92 -62.97 45.23
N ILE A 67 37.44 -61.97 45.97
CA ILE A 67 38.02 -61.57 47.25
C ILE A 67 37.56 -62.52 48.37
N LEU A 68 36.28 -62.90 48.38
CA LEU A 68 35.67 -63.69 49.46
C LEU A 68 35.88 -65.21 49.34
N THR A 69 36.33 -65.72 48.19
CA THR A 69 36.60 -67.17 47.98
C THR A 69 38.04 -67.59 48.28
N ARG A 70 38.91 -66.65 48.71
CA ARG A 70 40.30 -66.94 49.09
C ARG A 70 40.41 -67.52 50.51
N PRO A 71 41.41 -68.38 50.80
CA PRO A 71 41.62 -68.93 52.14
C PRO A 71 41.84 -67.81 53.17
N SER A 72 41.10 -67.87 54.29
CA SER A 72 41.05 -66.81 55.30
C SER A 72 42.40 -66.64 56.01
N VAL A 73 42.91 -65.40 56.07
CA VAL A 73 44.22 -65.08 56.66
C VAL A 73 44.18 -65.05 58.20
N SER A 74 43.00 -65.05 58.82
CA SER A 74 42.83 -65.12 60.29
C SER A 74 41.54 -65.84 60.70
N ASN A 75 41.53 -66.49 61.87
CA ASN A 75 40.38 -67.25 62.40
C ASN A 75 39.09 -66.42 62.58
N ASP A 76 39.19 -65.09 62.73
CA ASP A 76 38.04 -64.18 62.85
C ASP A 76 37.26 -63.98 61.53
N PHE A 77 37.87 -64.30 60.38
CA PHE A 77 37.27 -64.19 59.04
C PHE A 77 37.03 -65.57 58.42
N ASN A 78 36.74 -66.58 59.24
CA ASN A 78 36.40 -67.92 58.79
C ASN A 78 34.90 -68.02 58.49
N PHE A 79 34.51 -67.72 57.25
CA PHE A 79 33.12 -67.71 56.80
C PHE A 79 32.53 -69.11 56.49
N THR A 80 33.29 -70.19 56.74
CA THR A 80 32.91 -71.57 56.39
C THR A 80 31.63 -72.04 57.10
N LEU A 81 31.32 -71.47 58.29
CA LEU A 81 30.11 -71.77 59.08
C LEU A 81 29.06 -70.65 59.04
N THR A 82 29.35 -69.50 58.40
CA THR A 82 28.44 -68.35 58.35
C THR A 82 27.64 -68.27 57.05
N GLY A 83 27.85 -69.20 56.11
CA GLY A 83 27.02 -69.37 54.92
C GLY A 83 25.52 -69.38 55.23
N PRO A 84 25.04 -70.18 56.20
CA PRO A 84 23.64 -70.19 56.62
C PRO A 84 23.13 -68.84 57.14
N ILE A 85 24.00 -68.06 57.80
CA ILE A 85 23.66 -66.70 58.31
C ILE A 85 23.55 -65.73 57.13
N GLY A 86 24.47 -65.80 56.16
CA GLY A 86 24.42 -65.03 54.92
C GLY A 86 23.19 -65.36 54.07
N ASP A 87 22.85 -66.63 53.93
CA ASP A 87 21.66 -67.11 53.22
C ASP A 87 20.37 -66.68 53.93
N THR A 88 20.37 -66.68 55.27
CA THR A 88 19.23 -66.19 56.07
C THR A 88 19.06 -64.69 55.92
N ILE A 89 20.13 -63.90 56.02
CA ILE A 89 20.07 -62.43 55.85
C ILE A 89 19.70 -62.09 54.40
N GLY A 90 20.30 -62.74 53.39
CA GLY A 90 19.99 -62.53 51.98
C GLY A 90 18.56 -62.92 51.63
N GLY A 91 18.10 -64.08 52.12
CA GLY A 91 16.73 -64.57 51.94
C GLY A 91 15.68 -63.70 52.63
N LEU A 92 15.98 -63.18 53.83
CA LEU A 92 15.08 -62.28 54.56
C LEU A 92 15.07 -60.85 54.00
N MET A 93 16.22 -60.34 53.54
CA MET A 93 16.35 -58.95 53.04
C MET A 93 15.93 -58.79 51.58
N SER A 94 16.09 -59.83 50.75
CA SER A 94 15.78 -59.78 49.32
C SER A 94 14.34 -59.33 49.02
N PRO A 95 13.29 -59.80 49.72
CA PRO A 95 11.93 -59.29 49.55
C PRO A 95 11.77 -57.80 49.84
N PHE A 96 12.41 -57.28 50.90
CA PHE A 96 12.33 -55.86 51.26
C PHE A 96 13.08 -54.95 50.26
N ILE A 97 14.24 -55.41 49.78
CA ILE A 97 15.00 -54.71 48.72
C ILE A 97 14.21 -54.71 47.42
N SER A 98 13.63 -55.86 47.05
CA SER A 98 12.81 -55.99 45.84
C SER A 98 11.56 -55.13 45.92
N LEU A 99 10.87 -55.09 47.07
CA LEU A 99 9.72 -54.22 47.29
C LEU A 99 10.10 -52.73 47.17
N SER A 100 11.25 -52.34 47.74
CA SER A 100 11.76 -50.97 47.62
C SER A 100 12.08 -50.62 46.17
N ALA A 101 12.69 -51.53 45.42
CA ALA A 101 12.98 -51.35 43.99
C ALA A 101 11.70 -51.20 43.16
N VAL A 102 10.65 -51.99 43.43
CA VAL A 102 9.35 -51.86 42.77
C VAL A 102 8.71 -50.51 43.06
N ILE A 103 8.75 -50.03 44.31
CA ILE A 103 8.21 -48.71 44.69
C ILE A 103 8.96 -47.59 43.97
N VAL A 104 10.31 -47.60 44.00
CA VAL A 104 11.14 -46.58 43.33
C VAL A 104 10.91 -46.60 41.82
N THR A 105 10.85 -47.78 41.21
CA THR A 105 10.60 -47.95 39.78
C THR A 105 9.20 -47.46 39.41
N GLY A 106 8.19 -47.78 40.23
CA GLY A 106 6.83 -47.27 40.06
C GLY A 106 6.75 -45.74 40.17
N LEU A 107 7.48 -45.13 41.11
CA LEU A 107 7.59 -43.68 41.24
C LEU A 107 8.28 -43.04 40.03
N ALA A 108 9.37 -43.65 39.53
CA ALA A 108 10.07 -43.18 38.33
C ALA A 108 9.15 -43.20 37.10
N PHE A 109 8.42 -44.31 36.88
CA PHE A 109 7.44 -44.40 35.80
C PHE A 109 6.29 -43.41 35.98
N TYR A 110 5.80 -43.19 37.21
CA TYR A 110 4.77 -42.20 37.48
C TYR A 110 5.24 -40.77 37.15
N MET A 111 6.48 -40.42 37.53
CA MET A 111 7.08 -39.12 37.18
C MET A 111 7.25 -38.97 35.66
N GLN A 112 7.65 -40.03 34.95
CA GLN A 112 7.76 -40.04 33.50
C GLN A 112 6.40 -39.85 32.81
N LEU A 113 5.35 -40.53 33.28
CA LEU A 113 3.99 -40.35 32.77
C LEU A 113 3.52 -38.90 32.95
N LYS A 114 3.78 -38.29 34.11
CA LYS A 114 3.45 -36.89 34.39
C LYS A 114 4.23 -35.93 33.48
N ALA A 115 5.52 -36.18 33.25
CA ALA A 115 6.35 -35.39 32.34
C ALA A 115 5.82 -35.45 30.89
N ASN A 116 5.44 -36.64 30.42
CA ASN A 116 4.86 -36.81 29.09
C ASN A 116 3.52 -36.07 28.94
N GLN A 117 2.66 -36.11 29.95
CA GLN A 117 1.41 -35.34 29.95
C GLN A 117 1.67 -33.83 29.84
N LEU A 118 2.67 -33.32 30.57
CA LEU A 118 3.08 -31.91 30.49
C LEU A 118 3.63 -31.57 29.11
N GLN A 119 4.47 -32.43 28.53
CA GLN A 119 5.02 -32.25 27.18
C GLN A 119 3.92 -32.13 26.12
N VAL A 120 2.92 -33.01 26.16
CA VAL A 120 1.76 -32.95 25.24
C VAL A 120 0.99 -31.64 25.40
N LYS A 121 0.82 -31.15 26.64
CA LYS A 121 0.14 -29.88 26.90
C LYS A 121 0.91 -28.68 26.33
N ILE A 122 2.23 -28.64 26.55
CA ILE A 122 3.10 -27.57 26.01
C ILE A 122 3.07 -27.59 24.48
N PHE A 123 3.18 -28.78 23.88
CA PHE A 123 3.16 -28.97 22.44
C PHE A 123 1.83 -28.49 21.82
N LYS A 124 0.68 -28.83 22.43
CA LYS A 124 -0.62 -28.32 21.99
C LYS A 124 -0.68 -26.79 22.03
N ARG A 125 -0.22 -26.18 23.13
CA ARG A 125 -0.19 -24.73 23.25
C ARG A 125 0.69 -24.08 22.17
N GLN A 126 1.88 -24.63 21.91
CA GLN A 126 2.75 -24.14 20.85
C GLN A 126 2.12 -24.25 19.46
N LEU A 127 1.42 -25.37 19.18
CA LEU A 127 0.69 -25.52 17.93
C LEU A 127 -0.42 -24.47 17.77
N ASP A 128 -1.15 -24.18 18.84
CA ASP A 128 -2.22 -23.19 18.81
C ASP A 128 -1.66 -21.77 18.62
N GLU A 129 -0.63 -21.39 19.37
CA GLU A 129 0.09 -20.10 19.20
C GLU A 129 0.66 -19.96 17.78
N THR A 130 1.27 -21.02 17.24
CA THR A 130 1.84 -21.02 15.88
C THR A 130 0.75 -20.86 14.81
N LYS A 131 -0.40 -21.51 14.98
CA LYS A 131 -1.54 -21.38 14.05
C LYS A 131 -2.10 -19.95 14.05
N GLU A 132 -2.23 -19.35 15.22
CA GLU A 132 -2.68 -17.96 15.34
C GLU A 132 -1.70 -16.98 14.69
N GLN A 133 -0.40 -17.15 14.95
CA GLN A 133 0.64 -16.35 14.32
C GLN A 133 0.63 -16.51 12.79
N PHE A 134 0.57 -17.75 12.29
CA PHE A 134 0.52 -18.04 10.86
C PHE A 134 -0.70 -17.38 10.20
N LYS A 135 -1.88 -17.46 10.83
CA LYS A 135 -3.10 -16.82 10.33
C LYS A 135 -2.95 -15.29 10.28
N SER A 136 -2.41 -14.69 11.34
CA SER A 136 -2.18 -13.24 11.37
C SER A 136 -1.16 -12.77 10.32
N GLU A 137 -0.09 -13.53 10.10
CA GLU A 137 0.90 -13.26 9.05
C GLU A 137 0.30 -13.39 7.66
N GLN A 138 -0.52 -14.42 7.43
CA GLN A 138 -1.24 -14.63 6.16
C GLN A 138 -2.20 -13.47 5.87
N ASP A 139 -3.00 -13.05 6.85
CA ASP A 139 -3.95 -11.93 6.71
C ASP A 139 -3.20 -10.62 6.38
N LYS A 140 -2.05 -10.37 7.05
CA LYS A 140 -1.20 -9.21 6.77
C LYS A 140 -0.58 -9.27 5.38
N GLN A 141 -0.11 -10.44 4.95
CA GLN A 141 0.46 -10.64 3.63
C GLN A 141 -0.59 -10.44 2.53
N GLU A 142 -1.81 -10.96 2.73
CA GLU A 142 -2.91 -10.75 1.79
C GLU A 142 -3.26 -9.27 1.66
N LYS A 143 -3.39 -8.56 2.79
CA LYS A 143 -3.66 -7.11 2.78
C LYS A 143 -2.57 -6.34 2.03
N ASN A 144 -1.30 -6.63 2.31
CA ASN A 144 -0.17 -6.00 1.63
C ASN A 144 -0.16 -6.31 0.13
N SER A 145 -0.42 -7.57 -0.26
CA SER A 145 -0.49 -7.98 -1.66
C SER A 145 -1.60 -7.25 -2.41
N ARG A 146 -2.80 -7.14 -1.82
CA ARG A 146 -3.91 -6.40 -2.44
C ARG A 146 -3.59 -4.91 -2.56
N LYS A 147 -2.93 -4.32 -1.57
CA LYS A 147 -2.47 -2.91 -1.64
C LYS A 147 -1.45 -2.70 -2.77
N GLN A 148 -0.47 -3.59 -2.92
CA GLN A 148 0.49 -3.52 -4.03
C GLN A 148 -0.19 -3.69 -5.39
N GLN A 149 -1.17 -4.58 -5.50
CA GLN A 149 -1.97 -4.73 -6.73
C GLN A 149 -2.74 -3.46 -7.05
N PHE A 150 -3.36 -2.83 -6.05
CA PHE A 150 -4.00 -1.53 -6.19
C PHE A 150 -3.02 -0.46 -6.69
N GLU A 151 -1.86 -0.33 -6.05
CA GLU A 151 -0.84 0.65 -6.42
C GLU A 151 -0.39 0.44 -7.87
N SER A 152 -0.11 -0.80 -8.26
CA SER A 152 0.27 -1.15 -9.63
C SER A 152 -0.82 -0.76 -10.65
N GLN A 153 -2.08 -1.10 -10.37
CA GLN A 153 -3.22 -0.74 -11.23
C GLN A 153 -3.41 0.78 -11.31
N PHE A 154 -3.27 1.49 -10.19
CA PHE A 154 -3.34 2.95 -10.13
C PHE A 154 -2.27 3.60 -11.01
N TYR A 155 -1.00 3.19 -10.86
CA TYR A 155 0.10 3.74 -11.66
C TYR A 155 -0.04 3.42 -13.14
N GLU A 156 -0.61 2.26 -13.49
CA GLU A 156 -0.90 1.92 -14.88
C GLU A 156 -2.00 2.81 -15.46
N MET A 157 -3.09 3.07 -14.73
CA MET A 157 -4.11 4.03 -15.18
C MET A 157 -3.56 5.46 -15.28
N LEU A 158 -2.68 5.86 -14.36
CA LEU A 158 -1.99 7.15 -14.42
C LEU A 158 -1.11 7.25 -15.69
N ARG A 159 -0.42 6.17 -16.05
CA ARG A 159 0.37 6.07 -17.28
C ARG A 159 -0.51 6.18 -18.52
N LEU A 160 -1.60 5.41 -18.59
CA LEU A 160 -2.55 5.46 -19.70
C LEU A 160 -3.18 6.86 -19.85
N HIS A 161 -3.49 7.54 -18.75
CA HIS A 161 -3.97 8.91 -18.79
C HIS A 161 -2.92 9.88 -19.38
N LYS A 162 -1.65 9.71 -19.00
CA LYS A 162 -0.54 10.50 -19.58
C LYS A 162 -0.32 10.18 -21.05
N GLU A 163 -0.51 8.93 -21.46
CA GLU A 163 -0.47 8.52 -22.87
C GLU A 163 -1.58 9.19 -23.68
N ASN A 164 -2.83 9.21 -23.19
CA ASN A 164 -3.90 9.97 -23.82
C ASN A 164 -3.51 11.44 -24.04
N VAL A 165 -2.90 12.08 -23.04
CA VAL A 165 -2.42 13.48 -23.17
C VAL A 165 -1.32 13.59 -24.24
N ASN A 166 -0.40 12.63 -24.29
CA ASN A 166 0.70 12.64 -25.25
C ASN A 166 0.27 12.37 -26.70
N GLU A 167 -0.82 11.63 -26.89
CA GLU A 167 -1.40 11.32 -28.20
C GLU A 167 -2.23 12.47 -28.78
N ILE A 168 -2.55 13.51 -27.98
CA ILE A 168 -3.28 14.67 -28.49
C ILE A 168 -2.36 15.49 -29.40
N GLU A 169 -2.80 15.57 -30.65
CA GLU A 169 -2.18 16.34 -31.72
C GLU A 169 -3.28 17.03 -32.54
N ILE A 170 -3.22 18.37 -32.60
CA ILE A 170 -4.16 19.18 -33.38
C ILE A 170 -3.36 19.97 -34.42
N GLU A 171 -3.75 19.84 -35.69
CA GLU A 171 -3.24 20.67 -36.77
C GLU A 171 -3.58 22.14 -36.52
N ALA A 172 -2.60 23.02 -36.67
CA ALA A 172 -2.73 24.45 -36.44
C ALA A 172 -1.95 25.25 -37.47
N LYS A 173 -2.25 26.54 -37.58
CA LYS A 173 -1.55 27.46 -38.47
C LYS A 173 -1.00 28.64 -37.71
N LYS A 174 0.27 28.98 -37.98
CA LYS A 174 0.92 30.14 -37.37
C LYS A 174 1.23 31.17 -38.43
N ARG A 175 0.90 32.42 -38.13
CA ARG A 175 1.34 33.59 -38.92
C ARG A 175 2.80 33.87 -38.63
N ILE A 176 3.62 33.96 -39.67
CA ILE A 176 5.02 34.37 -39.60
C ILE A 176 5.24 35.64 -40.42
N GLU A 177 6.05 36.54 -39.89
CA GLU A 177 6.52 37.73 -40.60
C GLU A 177 7.66 37.34 -41.54
N LYS A 178 7.49 37.67 -42.81
CA LYS A 178 8.49 37.50 -43.85
C LYS A 178 9.00 38.87 -44.25
N ILE A 179 10.28 39.12 -43.95
CA ILE A 179 10.95 40.34 -44.36
C ILE A 179 11.46 40.13 -45.78
N GLU A 180 10.90 40.86 -46.75
CA GLU A 180 11.15 40.62 -48.18
C GLU A 180 12.47 41.21 -48.69
N ALA A 181 13.14 42.08 -47.92
CA ALA A 181 14.43 42.68 -48.30
C ALA A 181 15.34 42.96 -47.08
N PRO A 182 16.69 42.87 -47.23
CA PRO A 182 17.62 43.25 -46.16
C PRO A 182 17.44 44.71 -45.76
N VAL A 183 17.61 45.03 -44.47
CA VAL A 183 17.54 46.40 -43.94
C VAL A 183 18.63 47.25 -44.60
N ILE A 184 18.25 48.06 -45.58
CA ILE A 184 19.10 49.11 -46.15
C ILE A 184 18.80 50.40 -45.38
N GLU A 185 19.85 51.10 -44.97
CA GLU A 185 19.76 52.34 -44.18
C GLU A 185 18.82 53.35 -44.86
N GLY A 186 17.71 53.69 -44.20
CA GLY A 186 16.73 54.67 -44.69
C GLY A 186 15.51 54.12 -45.44
N VAL A 187 15.38 52.79 -45.64
CA VAL A 187 14.21 52.17 -46.28
C VAL A 187 13.43 51.32 -45.27
N ILE A 188 12.13 51.57 -45.13
CA ILE A 188 11.24 50.74 -44.31
C ILE A 188 11.13 49.36 -45.00
N PRO A 189 11.51 48.26 -44.34
CA PRO A 189 11.41 46.93 -44.94
C PRO A 189 9.95 46.60 -45.24
N GLN A 190 9.68 46.09 -46.45
CA GLN A 190 8.39 45.49 -46.76
C GLN A 190 8.26 44.19 -45.96
N VAL A 191 7.24 44.16 -45.10
CA VAL A 191 6.87 42.97 -44.31
C VAL A 191 5.67 42.34 -44.99
N SER A 192 5.82 41.10 -45.44
CA SER A 192 4.70 40.24 -45.81
C SER A 192 4.46 39.20 -44.74
N TYR A 193 3.30 38.53 -44.82
CA TYR A 193 2.91 37.50 -43.87
C TYR A 193 2.71 36.18 -44.60
N GLU A 194 3.33 35.13 -44.07
CA GLU A 194 3.17 33.76 -44.55
C GLU A 194 2.56 32.91 -43.43
N TYR A 195 1.85 31.85 -43.81
CA TYR A 195 1.25 30.91 -42.88
C TYR A 195 1.96 29.58 -42.97
N ILE A 196 2.42 29.09 -41.82
CA ILE A 196 3.03 27.77 -41.71
C ILE A 196 2.09 26.84 -40.95
N ASP A 197 1.91 25.63 -41.49
CA ASP A 197 1.22 24.55 -40.80
C ASP A 197 2.15 23.98 -39.72
N TYR A 198 1.61 23.74 -38.53
CA TYR A 198 2.33 23.11 -37.42
C TYR A 198 1.34 22.33 -36.55
N ASN A 199 1.85 21.44 -35.72
CA ASN A 199 1.01 20.66 -34.82
C ASN A 199 1.10 21.18 -33.38
N VAL A 200 -0.05 21.48 -32.79
CA VAL A 200 -0.19 21.75 -31.37
C VAL A 200 -0.31 20.39 -30.68
N THR A 201 0.64 20.07 -29.81
CA THR A 201 0.73 18.76 -29.17
C THR A 201 0.58 18.84 -27.66
N LYS A 202 0.13 17.72 -27.06
CA LYS A 202 0.13 17.49 -25.61
C LYS A 202 -0.67 18.56 -24.86
N ARG A 203 -0.07 19.16 -23.81
CA ARG A 203 -0.71 20.16 -22.95
C ARG A 203 -1.08 21.44 -23.68
N ASN A 204 -0.33 21.81 -24.72
CA ASN A 204 -0.63 23.03 -25.50
C ASN A 204 -1.95 22.90 -26.26
N ALA A 205 -2.39 21.67 -26.59
CA ALA A 205 -3.68 21.45 -27.22
C ALA A 205 -4.84 21.86 -26.29
N PHE A 206 -4.73 21.58 -24.99
CA PHE A 206 -5.72 22.01 -24.01
C PHE A 206 -5.79 23.54 -23.86
N VAL A 207 -4.67 24.25 -24.08
CA VAL A 207 -4.65 25.72 -24.09
C VAL A 207 -5.48 26.24 -25.26
N GLU A 208 -5.28 25.71 -26.45
CA GLU A 208 -6.03 26.11 -27.66
C GLU A 208 -7.51 25.72 -27.55
N MET A 209 -7.82 24.52 -27.02
CA MET A 209 -9.19 24.10 -26.73
C MET A 209 -9.89 25.04 -25.73
N LEU A 210 -9.21 25.44 -24.65
CA LEU A 210 -9.77 26.35 -23.65
C LEU A 210 -10.08 27.71 -24.28
N LYS A 211 -9.13 28.28 -25.04
CA LYS A 211 -9.33 29.54 -25.76
C LYS A 211 -10.51 29.46 -26.72
N GLU A 212 -10.68 28.35 -27.43
CA GLU A 212 -11.82 28.15 -28.33
C GLU A 212 -13.15 28.14 -27.58
N LEU A 213 -13.23 27.42 -26.45
CA LEU A 213 -14.44 27.38 -25.63
C LEU A 213 -14.77 28.76 -25.04
N GLU A 214 -13.79 29.47 -24.51
CA GLU A 214 -13.98 30.83 -23.96
C GLU A 214 -14.35 31.82 -25.06
N PHE A 215 -13.80 31.65 -26.26
CA PHE A 215 -14.21 32.43 -27.43
C PHE A 215 -15.67 32.17 -27.79
N LEU A 216 -16.13 30.92 -27.82
CA LEU A 216 -17.54 30.59 -28.04
C LEU A 216 -18.44 31.26 -26.98
N VAL A 217 -18.05 31.20 -25.71
CA VAL A 217 -18.77 31.90 -24.62
C VAL A 217 -18.84 33.41 -24.87
N SER A 218 -17.74 34.04 -25.32
CA SER A 218 -17.72 35.48 -25.63
C SER A 218 -18.66 35.87 -26.78
N LYS A 219 -18.86 34.97 -27.75
CA LYS A 219 -19.74 35.23 -28.90
C LYS A 219 -21.22 35.07 -28.58
N LEU A 220 -21.57 34.50 -27.42
CA LEU A 220 -22.95 34.43 -26.97
C LEU A 220 -23.57 35.83 -26.84
N GLU A 221 -22.79 36.86 -26.52
CA GLU A 221 -23.26 38.26 -26.43
C GLU A 221 -23.87 38.79 -27.74
N LEU A 222 -23.52 38.17 -28.87
CA LEU A 222 -24.02 38.54 -30.20
C LEU A 222 -25.26 37.74 -30.63
N SER A 223 -25.65 36.75 -29.84
CA SER A 223 -26.84 35.92 -30.07
C SER A 223 -28.14 36.68 -29.77
N ASP A 224 -29.28 36.08 -30.14
CA ASP A 224 -30.60 36.61 -29.79
C ASP A 224 -30.91 36.48 -28.28
N THR A 225 -30.20 35.60 -27.58
CA THR A 225 -30.33 35.38 -26.13
C THR A 225 -28.96 35.48 -25.44
N PRO A 226 -28.44 36.70 -25.19
CA PRO A 226 -27.07 36.94 -24.72
C PRO A 226 -26.84 36.60 -23.23
N ILE A 227 -27.63 35.71 -22.66
CA ILE A 227 -27.59 35.33 -21.25
C ILE A 227 -26.94 33.95 -21.11
N LEU A 228 -25.81 33.90 -20.41
CA LEU A 228 -25.19 32.64 -20.04
C LEU A 228 -25.99 31.99 -18.91
N ASN A 229 -26.51 30.79 -19.17
CA ASN A 229 -27.22 29.95 -18.22
C ASN A 229 -26.92 28.48 -18.51
N SER A 230 -27.54 27.56 -17.78
CA SER A 230 -27.28 26.13 -17.95
C SER A 230 -27.61 25.59 -19.34
N GLU A 231 -28.65 26.11 -19.99
CA GLU A 231 -29.07 25.65 -21.32
C GLU A 231 -28.16 26.23 -22.41
N SER A 232 -27.92 27.54 -22.39
CA SER A 232 -27.05 28.19 -23.37
C SER A 232 -25.60 27.70 -23.25
N PHE A 233 -25.09 27.47 -22.04
CA PHE A 233 -23.77 26.88 -21.84
C PHE A 233 -23.68 25.44 -22.36
N ARG A 234 -24.75 24.64 -22.19
CA ARG A 234 -24.80 23.28 -22.75
C ARG A 234 -24.72 23.31 -24.28
N LYS A 235 -25.48 24.19 -24.95
CA LYS A 235 -25.43 24.36 -26.42
C LYS A 235 -24.03 24.79 -26.90
N ILE A 236 -23.41 25.74 -26.21
CA ILE A 236 -22.03 26.17 -26.49
C ILE A 236 -21.05 25.00 -26.37
N TYR A 237 -21.15 24.23 -25.28
CA TYR A 237 -20.28 23.09 -25.05
C TYR A 237 -20.51 21.97 -26.06
N GLU A 238 -21.75 21.76 -26.53
CA GLU A 238 -22.08 20.81 -27.60
C GLU A 238 -21.36 21.17 -28.90
N ILE A 239 -21.38 22.45 -29.31
CA ILE A 239 -20.63 22.93 -30.48
C ILE A 239 -19.12 22.75 -30.26
N PHE A 240 -18.60 23.09 -29.09
CA PHE A 240 -17.18 22.88 -28.76
C PHE A 240 -16.77 21.39 -28.83
N PHE A 241 -17.63 20.50 -28.33
CA PHE A 241 -17.30 19.09 -28.19
C PHE A 241 -17.48 18.33 -29.52
N TRP A 242 -18.61 18.53 -30.21
CA TRP A 242 -18.92 17.81 -31.46
C TRP A 242 -18.50 18.56 -32.72
N GLY A 243 -18.22 19.86 -32.61
CA GLY A 243 -17.99 20.74 -33.75
C GLY A 243 -19.29 21.25 -34.35
N LEU A 244 -19.19 22.33 -35.11
CA LEU A 244 -20.33 22.99 -35.76
C LEU A 244 -21.00 22.06 -36.78
N ASN A 245 -20.20 21.36 -37.60
CA ASN A 245 -20.70 20.38 -38.58
C ASN A 245 -21.19 19.06 -37.94
N GLY A 246 -20.69 18.72 -36.74
CA GLY A 246 -21.17 17.56 -35.98
C GLY A 246 -22.52 17.84 -35.33
N TYR A 247 -22.74 19.08 -34.93
CA TYR A 247 -24.01 19.57 -34.38
C TYR A 247 -25.16 19.45 -35.39
N ASP A 248 -25.00 19.80 -36.67
CA ASP A 248 -26.04 19.62 -37.70
C ASP A 248 -26.61 18.19 -37.77
N SER A 249 -25.77 17.17 -37.53
CA SER A 249 -26.22 15.76 -37.50
C SER A 249 -27.06 15.41 -36.26
N LEU A 250 -26.85 16.11 -35.14
CA LEU A 250 -27.59 15.97 -33.88
C LEU A 250 -28.81 16.91 -33.80
N ALA A 251 -28.71 18.10 -34.41
CA ALA A 251 -29.75 19.12 -34.55
C ALA A 251 -30.91 18.67 -35.44
N SER A 252 -30.70 17.68 -36.31
CA SER A 252 -31.78 16.96 -36.99
C SER A 252 -32.80 16.28 -36.04
N LYS A 253 -32.54 16.25 -34.72
CA LYS A 253 -33.46 15.78 -33.67
C LYS A 253 -34.18 16.89 -32.89
N PHE A 254 -33.87 18.17 -33.09
CA PHE A 254 -34.52 19.28 -32.42
C PHE A 254 -35.00 20.29 -33.46
N THR A 255 -36.25 20.13 -33.89
CA THR A 255 -37.00 21.15 -34.62
C THR A 255 -37.24 22.33 -33.71
N GLU A 256 -36.47 23.41 -33.85
CA GLU A 256 -36.87 24.74 -33.40
C GLU A 256 -36.13 25.83 -34.18
N GLU A 257 -36.91 26.80 -34.64
CA GLU A 257 -36.60 27.84 -35.64
C GLU A 257 -35.73 28.99 -35.08
N GLU A 258 -35.08 28.82 -33.92
CA GLU A 258 -34.56 29.94 -33.10
C GLU A 258 -33.03 29.96 -32.85
N SER A 259 -32.21 29.13 -33.50
CA SER A 259 -30.73 29.15 -33.29
C SER A 259 -29.91 29.84 -34.38
N GLN A 260 -30.56 30.49 -35.36
CA GLN A 260 -29.91 30.94 -36.60
C GLN A 260 -28.78 31.95 -36.37
N LYS A 261 -28.98 33.03 -35.61
CA LYS A 261 -28.00 34.13 -35.60
C LYS A 261 -26.66 33.78 -34.94
N TYR A 262 -26.67 33.05 -33.82
CA TYR A 262 -25.44 32.66 -33.13
C TYR A 262 -24.64 31.66 -33.97
N GLU A 263 -25.30 30.62 -34.49
CA GLU A 263 -24.67 29.61 -35.34
C GLU A 263 -24.18 30.21 -36.67
N ASP A 264 -24.97 31.11 -37.29
CA ASP A 264 -24.58 31.82 -38.50
C ASP A 264 -23.27 32.60 -38.30
N ILE A 265 -23.11 33.30 -37.17
CA ILE A 265 -21.87 34.00 -36.82
C ILE A 265 -20.69 33.00 -36.75
N LEU A 266 -20.89 31.85 -36.10
CA LEU A 266 -19.85 30.82 -36.01
C LEU A 266 -19.52 30.21 -37.37
N TYR A 267 -20.52 29.98 -38.22
CA TYR A 267 -20.33 29.50 -39.59
C TYR A 267 -19.55 30.51 -40.43
N GLN A 268 -19.87 31.81 -40.34
CA GLN A 268 -19.10 32.84 -41.03
C GLN A 268 -17.64 32.90 -40.56
N ILE A 269 -17.41 32.81 -39.24
CA ILE A 269 -16.06 32.75 -38.67
C ILE A 269 -15.32 31.50 -39.20
N GLN A 270 -15.97 30.34 -39.16
CA GLN A 270 -15.39 29.09 -39.64
C GLN A 270 -15.03 29.16 -41.12
N ILE A 271 -15.95 29.62 -41.99
CA ILE A 271 -15.71 29.75 -43.43
C ILE A 271 -14.59 30.76 -43.72
N SER A 272 -14.54 31.89 -42.99
CA SER A 272 -13.50 32.91 -43.17
C SER A 272 -12.09 32.37 -42.91
N GLN A 273 -11.94 31.38 -42.01
CA GLN A 273 -10.66 30.69 -41.82
C GLN A 273 -10.27 29.78 -43.01
N TYR A 274 -11.23 29.35 -43.84
CA TYR A 274 -10.99 28.40 -44.95
C TYR A 274 -11.00 29.03 -46.35
N SER A 275 -11.71 30.14 -46.58
CA SER A 275 -11.98 30.65 -47.94
C SER A 275 -10.78 31.34 -48.59
N ASP A 276 -9.92 31.97 -47.81
CA ASP A 276 -8.81 32.70 -48.38
C ASP A 276 -7.59 31.78 -48.51
N LYS A 277 -7.05 31.65 -49.73
CA LYS A 277 -5.67 31.18 -50.00
C LYS A 277 -4.58 32.03 -49.30
N ILE A 278 -5.01 33.03 -48.54
CA ILE A 278 -4.27 33.82 -47.57
C ILE A 278 -5.12 33.68 -46.31
N PHE A 279 -4.84 32.80 -45.34
CA PHE A 279 -5.58 32.76 -44.07
C PHE A 279 -5.72 34.21 -43.55
N SER A 280 -6.84 34.88 -43.76
CA SER A 280 -7.07 36.16 -43.13
C SER A 280 -7.61 35.75 -41.78
N PHE A 281 -6.69 35.55 -40.83
CA PHE A 281 -7.08 35.63 -39.43
C PHE A 281 -7.76 36.99 -39.31
N ASN A 282 -9.09 37.00 -39.35
CA ASN A 282 -9.87 38.04 -38.71
C ASN A 282 -9.18 38.18 -37.36
N SER A 283 -8.66 39.37 -37.05
CA SER A 283 -7.76 39.67 -35.93
C SER A 283 -8.31 39.33 -34.55
N ASP A 284 -9.46 38.65 -34.50
CA ASP A 284 -10.35 38.52 -33.37
C ASP A 284 -10.50 37.05 -32.90
N VAL A 285 -9.87 36.06 -33.54
CA VAL A 285 -9.89 34.65 -33.08
C VAL A 285 -8.62 34.34 -32.28
N PRO A 286 -8.72 34.01 -30.97
CA PRO A 286 -7.56 33.93 -30.07
C PRO A 286 -6.77 32.61 -30.12
N PHE A 287 -7.12 31.69 -31.03
CA PHE A 287 -6.53 30.35 -31.14
C PHE A 287 -6.06 30.05 -32.58
N ASN A 288 -5.07 29.16 -32.69
CA ASN A 288 -4.37 28.84 -33.95
C ASN A 288 -4.90 27.57 -34.64
N THR A 289 -5.81 26.85 -33.99
CA THR A 289 -6.43 25.62 -34.50
C THR A 289 -7.62 25.95 -35.41
N PRO A 290 -7.97 25.06 -36.36
CA PRO A 290 -9.18 25.23 -37.16
C PRO A 290 -10.42 25.33 -36.28
N ALA A 291 -11.18 26.42 -36.43
CA ALA A 291 -12.30 26.72 -35.56
C ALA A 291 -13.43 25.70 -35.66
N PHE A 292 -13.99 25.34 -34.51
CA PHE A 292 -15.27 24.66 -34.35
C PHE A 292 -15.34 23.29 -35.07
N ARG A 293 -14.21 22.58 -35.15
CA ARG A 293 -14.15 21.20 -35.67
C ARG A 293 -14.60 20.15 -34.67
N GLY A 294 -14.68 20.52 -33.39
CA GLY A 294 -15.03 19.61 -32.31
C GLY A 294 -13.81 18.90 -31.74
N HIS A 295 -13.86 18.62 -30.43
CA HIS A 295 -12.78 18.01 -29.66
C HIS A 295 -13.13 16.64 -29.05
N SER A 296 -14.26 16.05 -29.43
CA SER A 296 -14.78 14.80 -28.86
C SER A 296 -13.82 13.61 -28.99
N ASN A 297 -13.09 13.53 -30.11
CA ASN A 297 -12.10 12.47 -30.35
C ASN A 297 -10.97 12.48 -29.32
N PHE A 298 -10.55 13.66 -28.87
CA PHE A 298 -9.49 13.83 -27.88
C PHE A 298 -10.06 13.76 -26.46
N LEU A 299 -11.05 14.60 -26.18
CA LEU A 299 -11.58 14.79 -24.84
C LEU A 299 -12.43 13.60 -24.35
N GLY A 300 -13.06 12.85 -25.25
CA GLY A 300 -13.89 11.70 -24.90
C GLY A 300 -13.11 10.60 -24.18
N HIS A 301 -11.98 10.17 -24.74
CA HIS A 301 -11.11 9.17 -24.12
C HIS A 301 -10.40 9.72 -22.88
N TYR A 302 -9.92 10.96 -22.97
CA TYR A 302 -9.28 11.66 -21.87
C TYR A 302 -10.16 11.70 -20.60
N TYR A 303 -11.39 12.22 -20.70
CA TYR A 303 -12.30 12.31 -19.56
C TYR A 303 -12.73 10.95 -19.04
N ARG A 304 -12.96 9.98 -19.92
CA ARG A 304 -13.36 8.62 -19.52
C ARG A 304 -12.27 7.95 -18.68
N HIS A 305 -11.02 7.99 -19.12
CA HIS A 305 -9.90 7.41 -18.36
C HIS A 305 -9.67 8.16 -17.04
N LEU A 306 -9.72 9.49 -17.06
CA LEU A 306 -9.58 10.30 -15.84
C LEU A 306 -10.68 9.97 -14.82
N PHE A 307 -11.94 9.92 -15.25
CA PHE A 307 -13.08 9.58 -14.41
C PHE A 307 -12.99 8.16 -13.83
N HIS A 308 -12.65 7.16 -14.67
CA HIS A 308 -12.50 5.78 -14.19
C HIS A 308 -11.35 5.62 -13.20
N THR A 309 -10.25 6.36 -13.38
CA THR A 309 -9.13 6.35 -12.43
C THR A 309 -9.58 6.88 -11.07
N VAL A 310 -10.30 8.01 -11.05
CA VAL A 310 -10.84 8.57 -9.81
C VAL A 310 -11.82 7.60 -9.15
N LYS A 311 -12.76 7.07 -9.93
CA LYS A 311 -13.77 6.11 -9.45
C LYS A 311 -13.13 4.84 -8.89
N PHE A 312 -12.06 4.34 -9.52
CA PHE A 312 -11.30 3.18 -9.03
C PHE A 312 -10.72 3.42 -7.64
N VAL A 313 -10.07 4.57 -7.42
CA VAL A 313 -9.49 4.92 -6.11
C VAL A 313 -10.58 5.09 -5.05
N VAL A 314 -11.64 5.85 -5.37
CA VAL A 314 -12.71 6.15 -4.41
C VAL A 314 -13.45 4.89 -3.97
N ASN A 315 -13.74 3.99 -4.90
CA ASN A 315 -14.52 2.79 -4.64
C ASN A 315 -13.69 1.60 -4.15
N TYR A 316 -12.37 1.77 -3.97
CA TYR A 316 -11.54 0.68 -3.46
C TYR A 316 -11.87 0.34 -2.00
N ASN A 317 -11.64 -0.92 -1.62
CA ASN A 317 -12.03 -1.46 -0.31
C ASN A 317 -11.39 -0.63 0.84
N PRO A 318 -12.20 -0.03 1.75
CA PRO A 318 -11.71 0.80 2.85
C PRO A 318 -10.86 0.03 3.87
N GLU A 319 -10.97 -1.30 3.96
CA GLU A 319 -10.12 -2.12 4.83
C GLU A 319 -8.67 -2.16 4.36
N ILE A 320 -8.45 -1.94 3.05
CA ILE A 320 -7.14 -2.02 2.40
C ILE A 320 -6.57 -0.62 2.18
N LEU A 321 -7.42 0.31 1.74
CA LEU A 321 -7.04 1.68 1.42
C LEU A 321 -7.94 2.66 2.17
N ASP A 322 -7.37 3.36 3.14
CA ASP A 322 -8.13 4.31 3.94
C ASP A 322 -8.44 5.61 3.16
N GLU A 323 -9.30 6.47 3.72
CA GLU A 323 -9.74 7.71 3.07
C GLU A 323 -8.60 8.74 2.90
N VAL A 324 -7.60 8.73 3.78
CA VAL A 324 -6.43 9.62 3.69
C VAL A 324 -5.54 9.15 2.54
N GLU A 325 -5.31 7.86 2.41
CA GLU A 325 -4.57 7.25 1.32
C GLU A 325 -5.26 7.49 -0.02
N LYS A 326 -6.59 7.27 -0.12
CA LYS A 326 -7.39 7.61 -1.30
C LYS A 326 -7.16 9.07 -1.72
N THR A 327 -7.24 9.99 -0.77
CA THR A 327 -7.01 11.41 -1.02
C THR A 327 -5.59 11.67 -1.52
N ASN A 328 -4.58 10.98 -0.98
CA ASN A 328 -3.19 11.12 -1.44
C ASN A 328 -2.98 10.60 -2.87
N PHE A 329 -3.58 9.46 -3.25
CA PHE A 329 -3.53 8.96 -4.63
C PHE A 329 -4.24 9.92 -5.61
N LEU A 330 -5.40 10.46 -5.22
CA LEU A 330 -6.11 11.44 -6.05
C LEU A 330 -5.36 12.77 -6.16
N ARG A 331 -4.64 13.19 -5.12
CA ARG A 331 -3.72 14.33 -5.18
C ARG A 331 -2.59 14.09 -6.16
N LEU A 332 -2.03 12.88 -6.21
CA LEU A 332 -0.99 12.50 -7.17
C LEU A 332 -1.52 12.53 -8.61
N LEU A 333 -2.73 12.01 -8.84
CA LEU A 333 -3.41 12.10 -10.13
C LEU A 333 -3.65 13.56 -10.53
N ARG A 334 -4.24 14.37 -9.63
CA ARG A 334 -4.48 15.80 -9.88
C ARG A 334 -3.20 16.57 -10.17
N ALA A 335 -2.08 16.24 -9.53
CA ALA A 335 -0.79 16.88 -9.80
C ALA A 335 -0.30 16.68 -11.25
N GLN A 336 -0.85 15.70 -11.99
CA GLN A 336 -0.58 15.56 -13.42
C GLN A 336 -1.41 16.51 -14.29
N LEU A 337 -2.54 17.03 -13.79
CA LEU A 337 -3.45 17.89 -14.57
C LEU A 337 -2.97 19.34 -14.57
N SER A 338 -2.85 19.95 -15.74
CA SER A 338 -2.64 21.40 -15.86
C SER A 338 -3.89 22.20 -15.45
N ASN A 339 -3.71 23.50 -15.20
CA ASN A 339 -4.83 24.40 -14.88
C ASN A 339 -5.88 24.42 -16.00
N HIS A 340 -5.44 24.41 -17.26
CA HIS A 340 -6.31 24.35 -18.45
C HIS A 340 -7.12 23.04 -18.51
N GLU A 341 -6.50 21.91 -18.17
CA GLU A 341 -7.19 20.62 -18.06
C GLU A 341 -8.25 20.62 -16.96
N GLN A 342 -7.97 21.24 -15.81
CA GLN A 342 -8.93 21.37 -14.72
C GLN A 342 -10.08 22.34 -15.08
N ALA A 343 -9.80 23.41 -15.83
CA ALA A 343 -10.83 24.32 -16.34
C ALA A 343 -11.77 23.63 -17.35
N LEU A 344 -11.20 22.90 -18.32
CA LEU A 344 -11.98 22.12 -19.27
C LEU A 344 -12.80 21.02 -18.57
N LEU A 345 -12.25 20.39 -17.53
CA LEU A 345 -12.98 19.42 -16.71
C LEU A 345 -14.15 20.06 -15.94
N PHE A 346 -13.96 21.25 -15.38
CA PHE A 346 -15.03 22.02 -14.75
C PHE A 346 -16.14 22.35 -15.76
N TYR A 347 -15.76 22.81 -16.96
CA TYR A 347 -16.72 23.09 -18.03
C TYR A 347 -17.46 21.84 -18.53
N ASN A 348 -16.78 20.69 -18.60
CA ASN A 348 -17.40 19.41 -18.93
C ASN A 348 -18.51 19.04 -17.93
N TRP A 349 -18.27 19.21 -16.64
CA TRP A 349 -19.29 19.02 -15.60
C TRP A 349 -20.41 20.07 -15.70
N LEU A 350 -20.04 21.34 -15.90
CA LEU A 350 -20.99 22.44 -16.00
C LEU A 350 -21.97 22.27 -17.17
N ALA A 351 -21.50 21.70 -18.28
CA ALA A 351 -22.30 21.36 -19.47
C ALA A 351 -23.14 20.08 -19.31
N LYS A 352 -23.12 19.43 -18.14
CA LYS A 352 -23.80 18.15 -17.84
C LYS A 352 -23.26 16.92 -18.56
N TYR A 353 -22.23 17.04 -19.38
CA TYR A 353 -21.52 15.90 -19.96
C TYR A 353 -20.78 15.09 -18.88
N GLY A 354 -20.23 15.80 -17.90
CA GLY A 354 -19.50 15.24 -16.77
C GLY A 354 -20.27 15.28 -15.45
N GLU A 355 -21.61 15.21 -15.46
CA GLU A 355 -22.42 15.38 -14.24
C GLU A 355 -21.98 14.46 -13.10
N SER A 356 -21.55 13.24 -13.41
CA SER A 356 -21.06 12.25 -12.43
C SER A 356 -19.80 12.65 -11.66
N TRP A 357 -19.11 13.72 -12.04
CA TRP A 357 -18.01 14.26 -11.26
C TRP A 357 -18.46 14.87 -9.93
N GLU A 358 -19.66 15.45 -9.91
CA GLU A 358 -20.24 16.06 -8.72
C GLU A 358 -21.78 16.00 -8.80
N ASP A 359 -22.34 14.90 -8.28
CA ASP A 359 -23.77 14.61 -8.21
C ASP A 359 -24.16 14.21 -6.76
N ASP A 360 -25.31 13.57 -6.58
CA ASP A 360 -25.78 13.12 -5.25
C ASP A 360 -25.04 11.88 -4.72
N THR A 361 -24.28 11.20 -5.58
CA THR A 361 -23.53 9.97 -5.27
C THR A 361 -22.02 10.19 -5.22
N ASN A 362 -21.49 11.04 -6.10
CA ASN A 362 -20.07 11.30 -6.32
C ASN A 362 -19.75 12.74 -5.94
N HIS A 363 -18.76 12.90 -5.07
CA HIS A 363 -18.29 14.21 -4.60
C HIS A 363 -16.82 14.42 -5.02
N PHE A 364 -16.47 14.19 -6.29
CA PHE A 364 -15.06 14.17 -6.70
C PHE A 364 -14.43 15.56 -6.73
N PHE A 365 -15.20 16.57 -7.11
CA PHE A 365 -14.75 17.95 -7.03
C PHE A 365 -14.73 18.42 -5.59
N THR A 366 -15.82 18.22 -4.85
CA THR A 366 -15.97 18.83 -3.52
C THR A 366 -15.26 18.05 -2.43
N LYS A 367 -15.29 16.72 -2.37
CA LYS A 367 -14.60 15.93 -1.33
C LYS A 367 -13.11 15.77 -1.64
N TYR A 368 -12.77 15.33 -2.85
CA TYR A 368 -11.40 14.98 -3.23
C TYR A 368 -10.61 16.08 -3.95
N LYS A 369 -11.24 17.26 -4.14
CA LYS A 369 -10.61 18.45 -4.75
C LYS A 369 -9.98 18.21 -6.11
N MET A 370 -10.65 17.46 -7.01
CA MET A 370 -10.07 17.15 -8.34
C MET A 370 -9.82 18.39 -9.22
N ILE A 371 -10.47 19.53 -8.91
CA ILE A 371 -10.28 20.82 -9.58
C ILE A 371 -9.62 21.88 -8.67
N HIS A 372 -8.79 21.46 -7.71
CA HIS A 372 -8.15 22.36 -6.74
C HIS A 372 -7.30 23.48 -7.39
N ASN A 373 -6.59 23.18 -8.47
CA ASN A 373 -5.73 24.14 -9.18
C ASN A 373 -6.49 24.86 -10.31
N LEU A 374 -7.82 24.88 -10.26
CA LEU A 374 -8.62 25.68 -11.17
C LEU A 374 -8.35 27.16 -10.90
N TRP A 375 -7.74 27.83 -11.87
CA TRP A 375 -7.43 29.25 -11.74
C TRP A 375 -8.59 30.15 -12.17
N TYR A 376 -9.62 30.24 -11.33
CA TYR A 376 -10.87 30.95 -11.66
C TYR A 376 -10.71 32.46 -11.91
N SER A 377 -9.61 33.09 -11.48
CA SER A 377 -9.31 34.49 -11.82
C SER A 377 -8.95 34.68 -13.30
N GLU A 378 -8.48 33.62 -13.97
CA GLU A 378 -8.14 33.63 -15.40
C GLU A 378 -9.33 33.26 -16.28
N MET A 379 -10.42 32.76 -15.68
CA MET A 379 -11.64 32.40 -16.39
C MET A 379 -12.47 33.65 -16.75
N PRO A 380 -13.37 33.56 -17.75
CA PRO A 380 -14.31 34.61 -18.06
C PRO A 380 -15.12 35.03 -16.82
N GLN A 381 -15.07 36.32 -16.49
CA GLN A 381 -15.79 36.87 -15.33
C GLN A 381 -17.28 36.99 -15.66
N ASN A 382 -18.01 35.90 -15.44
CA ASN A 382 -19.43 35.80 -15.71
C ASN A 382 -20.20 35.34 -14.46
N ALA A 383 -21.32 35.99 -14.18
CA ALA A 383 -22.14 35.72 -12.98
C ALA A 383 -22.59 34.24 -12.89
N TYR A 384 -22.92 33.60 -14.01
CA TYR A 384 -23.32 32.19 -14.02
C TYR A 384 -22.15 31.27 -13.60
N LEU A 385 -20.96 31.48 -14.19
CA LEU A 385 -19.77 30.69 -13.86
C LEU A 385 -19.38 30.87 -12.39
N LEU A 386 -19.37 32.11 -11.91
CA LEU A 386 -19.05 32.44 -10.53
C LEU A 386 -20.04 31.82 -9.54
N ASN A 387 -21.34 31.86 -9.83
CA ASN A 387 -22.37 31.24 -9.00
C ASN A 387 -22.18 29.73 -8.91
N MET A 388 -21.73 29.08 -9.99
CA MET A 388 -21.46 27.64 -10.01
C MET A 388 -20.20 27.27 -9.21
N LEU A 389 -19.16 28.11 -9.21
CA LEU A 389 -18.01 27.94 -8.32
C LEU A 389 -18.41 28.13 -6.84
N LYS A 390 -19.19 29.17 -6.53
CA LYS A 390 -19.75 29.41 -5.19
C LYS A 390 -20.63 28.25 -4.71
N LEU A 391 -21.38 27.61 -5.62
CA LEU A 391 -22.17 26.41 -5.32
C LEU A 391 -21.27 25.24 -4.88
N LEU A 392 -20.14 25.01 -5.56
CA LEU A 392 -19.19 23.95 -5.20
C LEU A 392 -18.54 24.20 -3.83
N VAL A 393 -18.13 25.43 -3.55
CA VAL A 393 -17.62 25.82 -2.22
C VAL A 393 -18.68 25.58 -1.15
N SER A 394 -19.93 25.96 -1.42
CA SER A 394 -21.06 25.75 -0.50
C SER A 394 -21.37 24.28 -0.28
N LYS A 395 -21.29 23.44 -1.34
CA LYS A 395 -21.39 21.98 -1.23
C LYS A 395 -20.27 21.41 -0.34
N ARG A 396 -19.02 21.82 -0.55
CA ARG A 396 -17.87 21.38 0.28
C ARG A 396 -18.07 21.70 1.76
N LYS A 397 -18.49 22.92 2.09
CA LYS A 397 -18.78 23.34 3.47
C LYS A 397 -19.89 22.51 4.11
N ARG A 398 -20.94 22.16 3.35
CA ARG A 398 -22.03 21.28 3.82
C ARG A 398 -21.59 19.85 4.15
N ILE A 399 -20.53 19.36 3.52
CA ILE A 399 -19.94 18.04 3.80
C ILE A 399 -19.02 18.09 5.05
N GLY A 400 -18.86 19.26 5.67
CA GLY A 400 -18.08 19.43 6.91
C GLY A 400 -16.58 19.67 6.69
N LEU A 401 -16.15 19.95 5.46
CA LEU A 401 -14.77 20.27 5.11
C LEU A 401 -14.56 21.79 5.15
N THR A 402 -13.55 22.25 5.89
CA THR A 402 -13.35 23.68 6.23
C THR A 402 -12.19 24.34 5.49
N ASP A 403 -11.32 23.55 4.87
CA ASP A 403 -10.20 24.02 4.06
C ASP A 403 -10.65 24.38 2.63
N ASP A 404 -9.94 25.32 2.01
CA ASP A 404 -10.29 25.90 0.71
C ASP A 404 -10.41 24.83 -0.39
N LEU A 405 -11.47 24.90 -1.19
CA LEU A 405 -11.65 24.07 -2.37
C LEU A 405 -10.61 24.41 -3.44
N PHE A 406 -10.30 25.69 -3.62
CA PHE A 406 -9.37 26.18 -4.65
C PHE A 406 -8.04 26.66 -4.07
N GLU A 407 -6.95 26.50 -4.81
CA GLU A 407 -5.60 26.88 -4.40
C GLU A 407 -5.45 28.40 -4.17
N MET A 408 -6.17 29.22 -4.95
CA MET A 408 -6.19 30.67 -4.77
C MET A 408 -7.05 31.14 -3.57
N GLY A 409 -7.66 30.21 -2.85
CA GLY A 409 -8.54 30.47 -1.71
C GLY A 409 -10.00 30.63 -2.13
N ASP A 410 -10.93 30.27 -1.26
CA ASP A 410 -12.37 30.36 -1.57
C ASP A 410 -12.94 31.76 -1.31
N SER A 411 -12.29 32.55 -0.44
CA SER A 411 -12.72 33.89 -0.04
C SER A 411 -12.61 34.92 -1.16
N GLN A 412 -11.68 34.75 -2.10
CA GLN A 412 -11.52 35.69 -3.20
C GLN A 412 -12.68 35.61 -4.19
N LEU A 413 -13.46 34.51 -4.23
CA LEU A 413 -14.69 34.41 -5.03
C LEU A 413 -15.77 35.43 -4.61
N GLU A 414 -15.70 36.00 -3.40
CA GLU A 414 -16.59 37.04 -2.94
C GLU A 414 -16.24 38.43 -3.51
N ASN A 415 -15.02 38.60 -4.02
CA ASN A 415 -14.52 39.86 -4.57
C ASN A 415 -14.74 40.01 -6.09
N PHE A 416 -15.28 38.99 -6.75
CA PHE A 416 -15.57 38.96 -8.19
C PHE A 416 -17.07 39.04 -8.49
#